data_AF-A0A2T0LSX7-F1
#
_entry.id   AF-A0A2T0LSX7-F1
#
_cell.length_a   1.000
_cell.length_b   1.000
_cell.length_c   1.000
_cell.angle_alpha   90.00
_cell.angle_beta   90.00
_cell.angle_gamma   90.00
#
_symmetry.space_group_name_H-M   'P 1'
#
loop_
_entity.id
_entity.type
_entity.pdbx_description
1 polymer ?
#
loop_
_entity_poly.entity_id
_entity_poly.type
_entity_poly.pdbx_seq_one_letter_code
_entity_poly.pdbx_strand_id
1 'polypeptide(L)'
;MVDNVPQQPDDSPDVRELGDIPSVEVISRAAVMLLSAAAERLGLADEDPATSPRRDLDEARRLITALAGLVTASAEYLGLHAGPLRDGLKSLQQAFREASAVPDEPGQGPGEKYTGPVR
;
A
#
# COMPACT_ATOMS: atom_id res chain seq x y z
N MET A 1 34.28 21.89 -41.38
CA MET A 1 34.08 21.65 -39.94
C MET A 1 32.71 21.03 -39.80
N VAL A 2 32.67 19.73 -39.52
CA VAL A 2 31.42 19.03 -39.15
C VAL A 2 31.46 18.93 -37.63
N ASP A 3 30.61 19.72 -36.98
CA ASP A 3 30.49 19.73 -35.53
C ASP A 3 29.85 18.41 -35.08
N ASN A 4 30.66 17.58 -34.42
CA ASN A 4 30.21 16.38 -33.73
C ASN A 4 29.54 16.79 -32.43
N VAL A 5 28.22 16.95 -32.45
CA VAL A 5 27.43 17.19 -31.23
C VAL A 5 27.40 15.88 -30.43
N PRO A 6 27.91 15.85 -29.18
CA PRO A 6 27.81 14.65 -28.35
C PRO A 6 26.33 14.39 -28.05
N GLN A 7 25.81 13.23 -28.45
CA GLN A 7 24.50 12.76 -27.99
C GLN A 7 24.57 12.57 -26.47
N GLN A 8 23.84 13.40 -25.73
CA GLN A 8 23.67 13.20 -24.30
C GLN A 8 22.93 11.88 -24.05
N PRO A 9 23.32 11.10 -23.02
CA PRO A 9 22.60 9.88 -22.67
C PRO A 9 21.17 10.25 -22.28
N ASP A 10 20.23 9.54 -22.88
CA ASP A 10 18.80 9.67 -22.64
C ASP A 10 18.50 9.15 -21.24
N ASP A 11 18.53 10.04 -20.23
CA ASP A 11 18.27 9.76 -18.81
C ASP A 11 16.75 9.66 -18.53
N SER A 12 16.02 9.12 -19.50
CA SER A 12 14.60 8.83 -19.38
C SER A 12 14.46 7.63 -18.43
N PRO A 13 13.68 7.73 -17.33
CA PRO A 13 13.46 6.58 -16.46
C PRO A 13 12.95 5.43 -17.31
N ASP A 14 13.50 4.23 -17.11
CA ASP A 14 13.17 3.03 -17.88
C ASP A 14 11.69 2.65 -17.68
N VAL A 15 10.81 3.26 -18.48
CA VAL A 15 9.37 3.01 -18.48
C VAL A 15 9.17 1.68 -19.18
N ARG A 16 9.08 0.59 -18.41
CA ARG A 16 8.72 -0.72 -18.92
C ARG A 16 7.26 -0.74 -19.36
N GLU A 17 7.01 -1.30 -20.54
CA GLU A 17 5.67 -1.57 -21.05
C GLU A 17 4.91 -2.52 -20.11
N LEU A 18 3.65 -2.20 -19.80
CA LEU A 18 2.84 -3.00 -18.87
C LEU A 18 2.66 -4.45 -19.33
N GLY A 19 2.67 -4.69 -20.64
CA GLY A 19 2.58 -6.02 -21.24
C GLY A 19 3.76 -6.93 -20.91
N ASP A 20 4.92 -6.35 -20.57
CA ASP A 20 6.15 -7.08 -20.28
C ASP A 20 6.35 -7.34 -18.78
N ILE A 21 5.47 -6.81 -17.92
CA ILE A 21 5.56 -6.97 -16.46
C ILE A 21 4.75 -8.19 -16.02
N PRO A 22 5.36 -9.15 -15.31
CA PRO A 22 4.62 -10.28 -14.74
C PRO A 22 3.47 -9.82 -13.83
N SER A 23 2.32 -10.48 -13.90
CA SER A 23 1.14 -10.09 -13.10
C SER A 23 1.42 -10.09 -11.59
N VAL A 24 2.25 -11.02 -11.10
CA VAL A 24 2.67 -11.06 -9.68
C VAL A 24 3.43 -9.78 -9.28
N GLU A 25 4.22 -9.22 -10.19
CA GLU A 25 4.94 -7.97 -9.95
C GLU A 25 3.98 -6.78 -9.98
N VAL A 26 3.02 -6.74 -10.90
CA VAL A 26 1.97 -5.71 -10.94
C VAL A 26 1.17 -5.69 -9.64
N ILE A 27 0.71 -6.87 -9.18
CA ILE A 27 -0.05 -7.01 -7.93
C ILE A 27 0.79 -6.57 -6.74
N SER A 28 2.04 -7.02 -6.65
CA SER A 28 2.93 -6.67 -5.53
C SER A 28 3.20 -5.17 -5.48
N ARG A 29 3.43 -4.52 -6.63
CA ARG A 29 3.61 -3.06 -6.70
C ARG A 29 2.36 -2.30 -6.31
N ALA A 30 1.19 -2.74 -6.75
CA ALA A 30 -0.09 -2.15 -6.36
C ALA A 30 -0.33 -2.31 -4.84
N ALA A 31 -0.02 -3.47 -4.27
CA ALA A 31 -0.14 -3.71 -2.83
C ALA A 31 0.78 -2.80 -2.01
N VAL A 32 2.04 -2.63 -2.43
CA VAL A 32 2.99 -1.70 -1.79
C VAL A 32 2.50 -0.26 -1.90
N MET A 33 2.00 0.15 -3.07
CA MET A 33 1.43 1.50 -3.26
C MET A 33 0.26 1.76 -2.31
N LEU A 34 -0.67 0.82 -2.18
CA LEU A 34 -1.80 0.92 -1.25
C LEU A 34 -1.33 0.95 0.21
N LEU A 35 -0.34 0.13 0.56
CA LEU A 35 0.24 0.08 1.90
C LEU A 35 0.90 1.42 2.27
N SER A 36 1.74 1.97 1.40
CA SER A 36 2.36 3.28 1.59
C SER A 36 1.34 4.41 1.68
N ALA A 37 0.35 4.42 0.78
CA ALA A 37 -0.70 5.44 0.81
C ALA A 37 -1.55 5.35 2.09
N ALA A 38 -1.87 4.15 2.57
CA ALA A 38 -2.59 3.96 3.82
C ALA A 38 -1.77 4.42 5.03
N ALA A 39 -0.47 4.11 5.07
CA ALA A 39 0.43 4.57 6.12
C ALA A 39 0.48 6.11 6.18
N GLU A 40 0.56 6.76 5.02
CA GLU A 40 0.50 8.22 4.90
C GLU A 40 -0.80 8.79 5.50
N ARG A 41 -1.94 8.18 5.17
CA ARG A 41 -3.27 8.59 5.65
C ARG A 41 -3.51 8.28 7.12
N LEU A 42 -2.75 7.36 7.70
CA LEU A 42 -2.70 7.15 9.15
C LEU A 42 -1.76 8.15 9.86
N GLY A 43 -1.02 8.96 9.11
CA GLY A 43 -0.01 9.87 9.64
C GLY A 43 1.31 9.20 10.02
N LEU A 44 1.50 7.91 9.70
CA LEU A 44 2.65 7.11 10.16
C LEU A 44 4.00 7.55 9.55
N ALA A 45 3.98 8.45 8.58
CA ALA A 45 5.17 9.00 7.93
C ALA A 45 5.73 10.26 8.61
N ASP A 46 5.01 10.84 9.57
CA ASP A 46 5.48 12.00 10.36
C ASP A 46 5.94 11.55 11.77
N GLU A 47 6.74 12.39 12.46
CA GLU A 47 7.27 12.07 13.80
C GLU A 47 6.16 11.79 14.83
N ASP A 48 5.06 12.53 14.75
CA ASP A 48 3.85 12.30 15.54
C ASP A 48 2.65 12.02 14.61
N PRO A 49 2.23 10.75 14.51
CA PRO A 49 1.09 10.37 13.69
C PRO A 49 -0.23 11.03 14.09
N ALA A 50 -0.41 11.45 15.35
CA ALA A 50 -1.65 12.06 15.82
C ALA A 50 -1.83 13.50 15.33
N THR A 51 -0.74 14.21 15.06
CA THR A 51 -0.72 15.60 14.63
C THR A 51 -0.33 15.80 13.16
N SER A 52 -0.13 14.69 12.42
CA SER A 52 0.18 14.72 10.99
C SER A 52 -0.86 15.50 10.17
N PRO A 53 -0.45 16.45 9.31
CA PRO A 53 -1.35 17.16 8.41
C PRO A 53 -1.90 16.29 7.27
N ARG A 54 -1.35 15.08 7.09
CA ARG A 54 -1.75 14.12 6.05
C ARG A 54 -2.69 13.04 6.56
N ARG A 55 -2.91 13.00 7.88
CA ARG A 55 -3.82 12.06 8.53
C ARG A 55 -5.27 12.28 8.09
N ASP A 56 -5.88 11.22 7.59
CA ASP A 56 -7.27 11.16 7.16
C ASP A 56 -7.75 9.70 7.31
N LEU A 57 -8.53 9.44 8.36
CA LEU A 57 -9.01 8.09 8.65
C LEU A 57 -10.07 7.61 7.65
N ASP A 58 -10.84 8.50 7.04
CA ASP A 58 -11.84 8.08 6.07
C ASP A 58 -11.19 7.62 4.76
N GLU A 59 -10.11 8.29 4.32
CA GLU A 59 -9.26 7.82 3.22
C GLU A 59 -8.48 6.56 3.59
N ALA A 60 -7.90 6.49 4.80
CA ALA A 60 -7.18 5.30 5.26
C ALA A 60 -8.07 4.05 5.26
N ARG A 61 -9.34 4.17 5.71
CA ARG A 61 -10.31 3.06 5.70
C ARG A 61 -10.48 2.45 4.31
N ARG A 62 -10.60 3.32 3.29
CA ARG A 62 -10.79 2.89 1.89
C ARG A 62 -9.55 2.16 1.36
N LEU A 63 -8.35 2.70 1.62
CA LEU A 63 -7.09 2.10 1.17
C LEU A 63 -6.80 0.76 1.86
N ILE A 64 -6.97 0.67 3.18
CA ILE A 64 -6.79 -0.58 3.94
C ILE A 64 -7.79 -1.64 3.48
N THR A 65 -9.05 -1.26 3.23
CA THR A 65 -10.07 -2.19 2.73
C THR A 65 -9.74 -2.70 1.33
N ALA A 66 -9.25 -1.83 0.44
CA ALA A 66 -8.81 -2.22 -0.90
C ALA A 66 -7.60 -3.15 -0.85
N LEU A 67 -6.59 -2.83 -0.02
CA LEU A 67 -5.40 -3.66 0.19
C LEU A 67 -5.77 -5.04 0.73
N ALA A 68 -6.68 -5.12 1.72
CA ALA A 68 -7.16 -6.38 2.27
C ALA A 68 -7.83 -7.25 1.21
N GLY A 69 -8.69 -6.67 0.36
CA GLY A 69 -9.29 -7.38 -0.76
C GLY A 69 -8.24 -7.90 -1.75
N LEU A 70 -7.28 -7.06 -2.12
CA LEU A 70 -6.20 -7.42 -3.05
C LEU A 70 -5.33 -8.55 -2.49
N VAL A 71 -4.84 -8.43 -1.26
CA VAL A 71 -3.95 -9.42 -0.62
C VAL A 71 -4.66 -10.75 -0.40
N THR A 72 -5.94 -10.73 0.00
CA THR A 72 -6.72 -11.96 0.17
C THR A 72 -6.98 -12.65 -1.16
N ALA A 73 -7.40 -11.90 -2.19
CA ALA A 73 -7.69 -12.47 -3.51
C ALA A 73 -6.44 -12.97 -4.25
N SER A 74 -5.28 -12.37 -4.00
CA SER A 74 -4.03 -12.71 -4.69
C SER A 74 -3.12 -13.68 -3.94
N ALA A 75 -3.53 -14.12 -2.75
CA ALA A 75 -2.68 -14.86 -1.82
C ALA A 75 -1.99 -16.10 -2.42
N GLU A 76 -2.71 -16.88 -3.23
CA GLU A 76 -2.17 -18.11 -3.85
C GLU A 76 -1.11 -17.84 -4.92
N TYR A 77 -1.11 -16.63 -5.51
CA TYR A 77 -0.19 -16.25 -6.59
C TYR A 77 1.06 -15.52 -6.08
N LEU A 78 1.00 -14.93 -4.89
CA LEU A 78 2.09 -14.09 -4.35
C LEU A 78 3.28 -14.88 -3.79
N GLY A 79 3.12 -16.19 -3.54
CA GLY A 79 4.18 -17.04 -3.01
C GLY A 79 4.84 -16.43 -1.76
N LEU A 80 6.16 -16.25 -1.81
CA LEU A 80 6.95 -15.68 -0.72
C LEU A 80 6.64 -14.20 -0.39
N HIS A 81 6.00 -13.46 -1.30
CA HIS A 81 5.63 -12.05 -1.06
C HIS A 81 4.34 -11.89 -0.25
N ALA A 82 3.55 -12.97 -0.09
CA ALA A 82 2.26 -12.91 0.60
C ALA A 82 2.41 -12.59 2.11
N GLY A 83 3.42 -13.17 2.76
CA GLY A 83 3.65 -13.00 4.20
C GLY A 83 3.88 -11.53 4.59
N PRO A 84 4.92 -10.87 4.04
CA PRO A 84 5.21 -9.47 4.35
C PRO A 84 4.04 -8.52 4.06
N LEU A 85 3.29 -8.74 2.99
CA LEU A 85 2.12 -7.91 2.66
C LEU A 85 0.98 -8.09 3.67
N ARG A 86 0.75 -9.32 4.16
CA ARG A 86 -0.24 -9.58 5.22
C ARG A 86 0.16 -8.96 6.54
N ASP A 87 1.45 -9.04 6.89
CA ASP A 87 1.96 -8.44 8.13
C ASP A 87 1.84 -6.92 8.10
N GLY A 88 2.23 -6.29 6.99
CA GLY A 88 2.06 -4.85 6.79
C GLY A 88 0.59 -4.41 6.82
N LEU A 89 -0.32 -5.16 6.16
CA LEU A 89 -1.75 -4.92 6.24
C LEU A 89 -2.26 -5.01 7.70
N LYS A 90 -1.85 -6.03 8.44
CA LYS A 90 -2.23 -6.20 9.85
C LYS A 90 -1.78 -5.02 10.70
N SER A 91 -0.54 -4.54 10.51
CA SER A 91 -0.03 -3.35 11.21
C SER A 91 -0.85 -2.10 10.90
N LEU A 92 -1.26 -1.89 9.64
CA LEU A 92 -2.14 -0.77 9.27
C LEU A 92 -3.51 -0.86 9.93
N GLN A 93 -4.10 -2.06 10.01
CA GLN A 93 -5.38 -2.28 10.66
C GLN A 93 -5.32 -2.01 12.17
N GLN A 94 -4.23 -2.43 12.83
CA GLN A 94 -3.98 -2.13 14.25
C GLN A 94 -3.83 -0.63 14.47
N ALA A 95 -2.96 0.03 13.68
CA ALA A 95 -2.74 1.46 13.76
C ALA A 95 -4.03 2.27 13.51
N PHE A 96 -4.87 1.85 12.56
CA PHE A 96 -6.18 2.45 12.33
C PHE A 96 -7.08 2.34 13.56
N ARG A 97 -7.14 1.15 14.17
CA ARG A 97 -7.98 0.91 15.35
C ARG A 97 -7.53 1.76 16.54
N GLU A 98 -6.23 1.89 16.76
CA GLU A 98 -5.65 2.75 17.81
C GLU A 98 -5.90 4.23 17.52
N ALA A 99 -5.86 4.62 16.25
CA ALA A 99 -6.07 5.98 15.79
C ALA A 99 -7.54 6.44 15.86
N SER A 100 -8.50 5.51 15.84
CA SER A 100 -9.92 5.83 15.80
C SER A 100 -10.44 6.24 17.18
N ALA A 101 -11.08 7.41 17.27
CA ALA A 101 -11.74 7.87 18.49
C ALA A 101 -12.97 7.01 18.87
N VAL A 102 -13.61 6.40 17.87
CA VAL A 102 -14.71 5.44 18.04
C VAL A 102 -14.29 4.15 17.36
N PRO A 103 -13.84 3.14 18.11
CA PRO A 103 -13.43 1.86 17.53
C PRO A 103 -14.59 1.18 16.81
N ASP A 104 -14.31 0.60 15.64
CA ASP A 104 -15.25 -0.30 14.99
C ASP A 104 -15.43 -1.57 15.83
N GLU A 105 -16.63 -2.17 15.75
CA GLU A 105 -16.88 -3.49 16.33
C GLU A 105 -15.93 -4.54 15.71
N PRO A 106 -15.56 -5.60 16.44
CA PRO A 106 -14.72 -6.67 15.90
C PRO A 106 -15.30 -7.28 14.61
N GLY A 107 -14.52 -7.30 13.54
CA GLY A 107 -14.92 -7.76 12.21
C GLY A 107 -15.47 -6.66 11.29
N GLN A 108 -15.65 -5.44 11.81
CA GLN A 108 -16.15 -4.28 11.07
C GLN A 108 -15.07 -3.23 10.79
N GLY A 109 -13.85 -3.45 11.28
CA GLY A 109 -12.71 -2.58 10.97
C GLY A 109 -12.33 -2.60 9.48
N PRO A 110 -11.50 -1.65 9.02
CA PRO A 110 -11.07 -1.58 7.64
C PRO A 110 -10.43 -2.90 7.17
N GLY A 111 -10.98 -3.48 6.11
CA GLY A 111 -10.50 -4.76 5.56
C GLY A 111 -10.84 -6.02 6.37
N GLU A 112 -11.39 -5.92 7.59
CA GLU A 112 -11.65 -7.08 8.47
C GLU A 112 -12.67 -8.06 7.90
N LYS A 113 -13.55 -7.61 6.99
CA LYS A 113 -14.42 -8.51 6.22
C LYS A 113 -13.66 -9.58 5.42
N TYR A 114 -12.40 -9.31 5.06
CA TYR A 114 -11.54 -10.24 4.33
C TYR A 114 -10.54 -10.97 5.22
N THR A 115 -10.05 -10.31 6.29
CA THR A 115 -8.96 -10.82 7.13
C THR A 115 -9.43 -11.43 8.45
N GLY A 116 -10.69 -11.21 8.82
CA GLY A 116 -11.18 -11.39 10.17
C GLY A 116 -10.75 -10.25 11.11
N PRO A 117 -11.23 -10.28 12.38
CA PRO A 117 -10.91 -9.26 13.37
C PRO A 117 -9.42 -9.22 13.70
N VAL A 118 -8.88 -8.01 13.84
CA VAL A 118 -7.46 -7.83 14.18
C VAL A 118 -7.29 -7.88 15.70
N ARG A 119 -6.38 -8.75 16.14
CA ARG A 119 -5.98 -8.92 17.55
C ARG A 119 -4.68 -8.21 17.85
#